data_AF-Q9SRE0-F1
#
_entry.id   AF-Q9SRE0-F1
#
_cell.length_a   1.000
_cell.length_b   1.000
_cell.length_c   1.000
_cell.angle_alpha   90.00
_cell.angle_beta   90.00
_cell.angle_gamma   90.00
#
_symmetry.space_group_name_H-M   'P 1'
#
loop_
_entity.id
_entity.type
_entity.pdbx_description
1 polymer ?
#
loop_
_entity_poly.entity_id
_entity_poly.type
_entity_poly.pdbx_seq_one_letter_code
_entity_poly.pdbx_strand_id
1 'polypeptide(L)'
;MIRLSPGFAINPRFRSDSFVNSQKPPFLSVQIGSQRRNLSRIGSENGDGVAFDAVAYEADRLSLDAAAMEDMAETAKKELESDPDSDPKAWKWVIRKKMWDLMEARNYAMSPRPVHHRIPNFVGASAAARKLAELDAFRMAMVVKVNPDSPQKQIRFLTLSGEKKLLTPQPRLRTGFFSVLESDLLKPETIMEACTSVGVAKYGRAIGLDEKIKVDLIVIGSVAVNPQTGARLGKGEGFAELEYGMLRYMGAIDDSTPVVTTVHDCQLVDDIPLEKLAIHDVPVDIICTPTRVIFTNTPIPKPQGIYWDKLSPEKLRQIRILRELKNRLEKKTGRKLPTGPSEKLPPTAERKRR
;
A
#
# COMPACT_ATOMS: atom_id res chain seq x y z
N MET A 1 13.58 3.47 -21.60
CA MET A 1 14.67 2.57 -21.19
C MET A 1 15.97 3.38 -21.07
N ILE A 2 16.21 4.00 -19.91
CA ILE A 2 17.55 4.41 -19.48
C ILE A 2 17.87 3.44 -18.34
N ARG A 3 18.62 2.38 -18.68
CA ARG A 3 19.21 1.46 -17.71
C ARG A 3 20.26 2.25 -16.92
N LEU A 4 20.09 2.33 -15.61
CA LEU A 4 21.22 2.52 -14.70
C LEU A 4 21.53 1.13 -14.13
N SER A 5 22.67 0.60 -14.56
CA SER A 5 23.19 -0.73 -14.23
C SER A 5 23.44 -0.91 -12.71
N PRO A 6 23.47 -2.16 -12.20
CA PRO A 6 23.38 -2.49 -10.79
C PRO A 6 24.76 -2.53 -10.09
N GLY A 7 24.77 -2.38 -8.77
CA GLY A 7 25.98 -2.46 -7.95
C GLY A 7 25.80 -3.36 -6.73
N PHE A 8 26.66 -4.37 -6.66
CA PHE A 8 27.06 -5.22 -5.52
C PHE A 8 26.17 -6.41 -5.13
N ALA A 9 26.58 -7.57 -5.66
CA ALA A 9 26.39 -8.89 -5.08
C ALA A 9 27.47 -9.18 -4.02
N ILE A 10 27.06 -9.75 -2.88
CA ILE A 10 27.93 -10.54 -2.00
C ILE A 10 27.15 -11.81 -1.64
N ASN A 11 27.70 -12.96 -1.99
CA ASN A 11 27.33 -14.30 -1.53
C ASN A 11 28.37 -14.69 -0.46
N PRO A 12 28.06 -15.46 0.59
CA PRO A 12 28.19 -16.92 0.40
C PRO A 12 27.27 -17.81 1.27
N ARG A 13 26.85 -18.92 0.65
CA ARG A 13 26.81 -20.32 1.14
C ARG A 13 26.80 -20.56 2.65
N PHE A 14 25.78 -21.25 3.14
CA PHE A 14 25.95 -22.37 4.08
C PHE A 14 24.96 -23.51 3.74
N ARG A 15 25.52 -24.72 3.61
CA ARG A 15 24.87 -26.02 3.45
C ARG A 15 25.15 -26.85 4.72
N SER A 16 24.27 -27.82 5.00
CA SER A 16 24.44 -29.03 5.84
C SER A 16 24.72 -28.80 7.34
N ASP A 17 24.26 -29.59 8.31
CA ASP A 17 23.45 -30.80 8.35
C ASP A 17 23.00 -31.02 9.80
N SER A 18 21.78 -31.56 9.95
CA SER A 18 21.46 -32.65 10.90
C SER A 18 21.41 -32.46 12.44
N PHE A 19 20.32 -33.03 12.97
CA PHE A 19 20.23 -33.88 14.17
C PHE A 19 19.87 -33.31 15.57
N VAL A 20 18.77 -33.89 16.07
CA VAL A 20 18.41 -34.21 17.47
C VAL A 20 17.74 -33.14 18.36
N ASN A 21 16.41 -33.21 18.37
CA ASN A 21 15.53 -33.47 19.52
C ASN A 21 16.02 -33.02 20.92
N SER A 22 15.28 -32.13 21.58
CA SER A 22 14.46 -32.46 22.76
C SER A 22 14.08 -31.23 23.61
N GLN A 23 12.88 -31.32 24.20
CA GLN A 23 12.41 -30.64 25.43
C GLN A 23 11.95 -29.16 25.36
N LYS A 24 10.61 -28.97 25.40
CA LYS A 24 9.90 -27.88 26.11
C LYS A 24 10.36 -27.86 27.60
N PRO A 25 10.28 -26.75 28.38
CA PRO A 25 9.03 -26.05 28.76
C PRO A 25 9.24 -24.56 29.17
N PRO A 26 8.47 -23.95 30.10
CA PRO A 26 7.12 -23.39 29.97
C PRO A 26 7.05 -21.86 30.29
N PHE A 27 5.82 -21.32 30.21
CA PHE A 27 5.31 -20.02 30.71
C PHE A 27 6.21 -19.22 31.68
N LEU A 28 6.45 -17.94 31.33
CA LEU A 28 6.89 -16.90 32.26
C LEU A 28 5.95 -15.69 32.14
N SER A 29 5.18 -15.48 33.20
CA SER A 29 4.46 -14.26 33.52
C SER A 29 5.46 -13.13 33.79
N VAL A 30 5.38 -12.01 33.08
CA VAL A 30 6.16 -10.81 33.39
C VAL A 30 5.25 -9.80 34.08
N GLN A 31 5.59 -9.50 35.34
CA GLN A 31 5.02 -8.42 36.13
C GLN A 31 5.33 -7.06 35.48
N ILE A 32 4.31 -6.24 35.31
CA ILE A 32 4.45 -4.84 34.87
C ILE A 32 4.94 -4.03 36.08
N GLY A 33 6.23 -3.75 36.11
CA GLY A 33 6.84 -2.77 37.01
C GLY A 33 6.54 -1.34 36.54
N SER A 34 5.83 -0.59 37.39
CA SER A 34 5.61 0.85 37.28
C SER A 34 6.94 1.61 37.33
N GLN A 35 7.38 2.17 36.21
CA GLN A 35 8.27 3.33 36.20
C GLN A 35 7.61 4.47 35.44
N ARG A 36 7.03 5.41 36.20
CA ARG A 36 6.67 6.75 35.73
C ARG A 36 7.92 7.46 35.24
N ARG A 37 8.04 7.67 33.93
CA ARG A 37 8.89 8.73 33.37
C ARG A 37 8.00 9.83 32.81
N ASN A 38 8.25 11.04 33.31
CA ASN A 38 7.64 12.28 32.85
C ASN A 38 7.96 12.49 31.36
N LEU A 39 6.95 12.34 30.50
CA LEU A 39 6.98 12.80 29.11
C LEU A 39 6.24 14.13 29.05
N SER A 40 6.95 15.20 29.38
CA SER A 40 6.61 16.54 28.94
C SER A 40 7.34 16.79 27.62
N ARG A 41 6.62 17.38 26.66
CA ARG A 41 7.08 17.81 25.32
C ARG A 41 7.27 16.67 24.32
N ILE A 42 6.34 16.57 23.37
CA ILE A 42 6.56 16.62 21.92
C ILE A 42 5.15 16.77 21.32
N GLY A 43 4.69 18.02 21.27
CA GLY A 43 3.70 18.44 20.29
C GLY A 43 4.44 18.72 18.99
N SER A 44 3.83 18.35 17.87
CA SER A 44 4.30 18.71 16.53
C SER A 44 4.40 20.24 16.39
N GLU A 45 5.57 20.81 16.67
CA GLU A 45 5.92 22.16 16.26
C GLU A 45 6.24 22.13 14.77
N ASN A 46 5.21 22.29 13.95
CA ASN A 46 5.31 22.71 12.56
C ASN A 46 4.06 23.53 12.21
N GLY A 47 4.17 24.86 12.36
CA GLY A 47 3.34 25.86 11.69
C GLY A 47 1.99 26.18 12.33
N ASP A 48 1.93 27.32 13.03
CA ASP A 48 0.77 27.94 13.71
C ASP A 48 0.06 27.05 14.73
N GLY A 49 -0.18 27.52 15.96
CA GLY A 49 -0.83 26.78 17.06
C GLY A 49 -2.31 26.41 16.84
N VAL A 50 -2.71 26.11 15.61
CA VAL A 50 -4.04 25.66 15.21
C VAL A 50 -4.15 24.18 15.56
N ALA A 51 -5.06 23.85 16.49
CA ALA A 51 -5.38 22.47 16.81
C ALA A 51 -5.85 21.72 15.55
N PHE A 52 -5.40 20.47 15.38
CA PHE A 52 -5.81 19.63 14.26
C PHE A 52 -7.33 19.42 14.26
N ASP A 53 -8.02 19.96 13.26
CA ASP A 53 -9.45 19.78 13.06
C ASP A 53 -9.72 18.44 12.35
N ALA A 54 -9.95 17.41 13.15
CA ALA A 54 -10.27 16.06 12.68
C ALA A 54 -11.56 16.00 11.85
N VAL A 55 -12.54 16.87 12.14
CA VAL A 55 -13.83 16.87 11.45
C VAL A 55 -13.67 17.46 10.06
N ALA A 56 -13.00 18.61 9.95
CA ALA A 56 -12.71 19.24 8.65
C ALA A 56 -11.82 18.34 7.78
N TYR A 57 -10.81 17.68 8.38
CA TYR A 57 -9.96 16.73 7.67
C TYR A 57 -10.77 15.55 7.10
N GLU A 58 -11.63 14.94 7.90
CA GLU A 58 -12.43 13.80 7.45
C GLU A 58 -13.46 14.21 6.38
N ALA A 59 -14.06 15.39 6.51
CA ALA A 59 -14.98 15.93 5.50
C ALA A 59 -14.29 16.16 4.15
N ASP A 60 -13.11 16.81 4.14
CA ASP A 60 -12.31 16.99 2.91
C ASP A 60 -11.91 15.64 2.32
N ARG A 61 -11.41 14.72 3.14
CA ARG A 61 -11.02 13.37 2.71
C ARG A 61 -12.18 12.62 2.05
N LEU A 62 -13.37 12.63 2.66
CA LEU A 62 -14.56 11.96 2.14
C LEU A 62 -15.04 12.59 0.83
N SER A 63 -15.02 13.92 0.71
CA SER A 63 -15.34 14.63 -0.52
C SER A 63 -14.40 14.23 -1.67
N LEU A 64 -13.10 14.22 -1.41
CA LEU A 64 -12.10 13.80 -2.40
C LEU A 64 -12.27 12.32 -2.76
N ASP A 65 -12.68 11.47 -1.81
CA ASP A 65 -12.97 10.06 -2.05
C ASP A 65 -14.16 9.87 -2.97
N ALA A 66 -15.25 10.61 -2.74
CA ALA A 66 -16.44 10.60 -3.59
C ALA A 66 -16.10 10.98 -5.04
N ALA A 67 -15.39 12.10 -5.24
CA ALA A 67 -14.99 12.56 -6.56
C ALA A 67 -14.11 11.55 -7.32
N ALA A 68 -13.19 10.87 -6.62
CA ALA A 68 -12.34 9.87 -7.28
C ALA A 68 -13.09 8.58 -7.61
N MET A 69 -14.09 8.19 -6.82
CA MET A 69 -14.96 7.07 -7.15
C MET A 69 -15.84 7.35 -8.36
N GLU A 70 -16.38 8.57 -8.47
CA GLU A 70 -17.18 8.99 -9.63
C GLU A 70 -16.35 8.95 -10.92
N ASP A 71 -15.14 9.48 -10.91
CA ASP A 71 -14.24 9.44 -12.08
C ASP A 71 -13.81 8.00 -12.43
N MET A 72 -13.55 7.16 -11.41
CA MET A 72 -13.31 5.73 -11.65
C MET A 72 -14.54 5.05 -12.26
N ALA A 73 -15.75 5.46 -11.90
CA ALA A 73 -16.98 4.94 -12.50
C ALA A 73 -17.13 5.38 -13.95
N GLU A 74 -16.86 6.65 -14.28
CA GLU A 74 -16.83 7.15 -15.65
C GLU A 74 -15.79 6.42 -16.50
N THR A 75 -14.59 6.24 -15.95
CA THR A 75 -13.47 5.56 -16.62
C THR A 75 -13.82 4.09 -16.87
N ALA A 76 -14.33 3.40 -15.84
CA ALA A 76 -14.78 2.02 -15.97
C ALA A 76 -15.87 1.89 -17.04
N LYS A 77 -16.85 2.81 -17.08
CA LYS A 77 -17.90 2.80 -18.10
C LYS A 77 -17.31 2.92 -19.51
N LYS A 78 -16.42 3.88 -19.73
CA LYS A 78 -15.77 4.09 -21.04
C LYS A 78 -14.92 2.89 -21.46
N GLU A 79 -14.09 2.35 -20.57
CA GLU A 79 -13.23 1.21 -20.87
C GLU A 79 -14.04 -0.08 -21.11
N LEU A 80 -15.17 -0.26 -20.40
CA LEU A 80 -16.07 -1.41 -20.62
C LEU A 80 -16.91 -1.29 -21.90
N GLU A 81 -17.22 -0.08 -22.35
CA GLU A 81 -17.94 0.20 -23.60
C GLU A 81 -17.00 0.26 -24.81
N SER A 82 -15.69 0.42 -24.59
CA SER A 82 -14.68 0.44 -25.65
C SER A 82 -14.46 -0.96 -26.25
N ASP A 83 -14.03 -1.01 -27.51
CA ASP A 83 -13.56 -2.24 -28.14
C ASP A 83 -12.42 -2.82 -27.27
N PRO A 84 -12.50 -4.09 -26.80
CA PRO A 84 -11.46 -4.71 -25.98
C PRO A 84 -10.04 -4.62 -26.58
N ASP A 85 -9.94 -4.49 -27.90
CA ASP A 85 -8.66 -4.32 -28.60
C ASP A 85 -8.15 -2.85 -28.60
N SER A 86 -9.03 -1.88 -28.30
CA SER A 86 -8.71 -0.45 -28.30
C SER A 86 -8.08 0.07 -27.01
N ASP A 87 -8.44 -0.51 -25.84
CA ASP A 87 -7.83 -0.17 -24.56
C ASP A 87 -7.15 -1.39 -23.91
N PRO A 88 -5.81 -1.44 -23.88
CA PRO A 88 -5.08 -2.55 -23.26
C PRO A 88 -5.34 -2.69 -21.74
N LYS A 89 -6.03 -1.73 -21.11
CA LYS A 89 -6.42 -1.76 -19.69
C LYS A 89 -7.86 -2.22 -19.45
N ALA A 90 -8.72 -2.26 -20.48
CA ALA A 90 -10.15 -2.54 -20.32
C ALA A 90 -10.43 -3.86 -19.60
N TRP A 91 -9.64 -4.90 -19.88
CA TRP A 91 -9.77 -6.21 -19.22
C TRP A 91 -9.64 -6.13 -17.69
N LYS A 92 -8.87 -5.16 -17.16
CA LYS A 92 -8.74 -4.97 -15.71
C LYS A 92 -10.08 -4.54 -15.09
N TRP A 93 -10.86 -3.69 -15.78
CA TRP A 93 -12.18 -3.29 -15.29
C TRP A 93 -13.22 -4.41 -15.36
N VAL A 94 -13.13 -5.29 -16.37
CA VAL A 94 -13.99 -6.48 -16.45
C VAL A 94 -13.84 -7.33 -15.19
N ILE A 95 -12.61 -7.66 -14.80
CA ILE A 95 -12.34 -8.48 -13.60
C ILE A 95 -12.72 -7.72 -12.32
N ARG A 96 -12.38 -6.43 -12.20
CA ARG A 96 -12.76 -5.62 -11.04
C ARG A 96 -14.27 -5.59 -10.85
N LYS A 97 -15.02 -5.30 -11.92
CA LYS A 97 -16.49 -5.25 -11.89
C LYS A 97 -17.08 -6.60 -11.51
N LYS A 98 -16.67 -7.68 -12.17
CA LYS A 98 -17.07 -9.06 -11.83
C LYS A 98 -16.87 -9.35 -10.33
N MET A 99 -15.72 -8.94 -9.77
CA MET A 99 -15.41 -9.17 -8.37
C MET A 99 -16.25 -8.32 -7.41
N TRP A 100 -16.39 -7.02 -7.69
CA TRP A 100 -17.25 -6.13 -6.90
C TRP A 100 -18.70 -6.61 -6.90
N ASP A 101 -19.24 -6.92 -8.08
CA ASP A 101 -20.61 -7.45 -8.23
C ASP A 101 -20.79 -8.77 -7.46
N LEU A 102 -19.82 -9.68 -7.55
CA LEU A 102 -19.84 -10.95 -6.82
C LEU A 102 -19.86 -10.75 -5.30
N MET A 103 -19.00 -9.88 -4.77
CA MET A 103 -18.88 -9.63 -3.34
C MET A 103 -20.12 -8.96 -2.76
N GLU A 104 -20.74 -8.03 -3.50
CA GLU A 104 -22.00 -7.42 -3.13
C GLU A 104 -23.15 -8.42 -3.17
N ALA A 105 -23.30 -9.17 -4.28
CA ALA A 105 -24.39 -10.13 -4.48
C ALA A 105 -24.36 -11.29 -3.48
N ARG A 106 -23.16 -11.74 -3.07
CA ARG A 106 -22.98 -12.85 -2.12
C ARG A 106 -22.85 -12.37 -0.67
N ASN A 107 -22.97 -11.07 -0.40
CA ASN A 107 -22.78 -10.48 0.94
C ASN A 107 -21.43 -10.83 1.59
N TYR A 108 -20.38 -10.98 0.78
CA TYR A 108 -19.01 -11.05 1.29
C TYR A 108 -18.46 -9.66 1.63
N ALA A 109 -19.02 -8.60 1.03
CA ALA A 109 -18.63 -7.22 1.26
C ALA A 109 -18.99 -6.72 2.67
N MET A 110 -18.05 -6.02 3.30
CA MET A 110 -18.24 -5.28 4.56
C MET A 110 -18.14 -3.77 4.30
N SER A 111 -18.67 -2.96 5.23
CA SER A 111 -18.56 -1.50 5.13
C SER A 111 -17.10 -1.03 4.99
N PRO A 112 -16.82 -0.01 4.17
CA PRO A 112 -17.78 0.83 3.43
C PRO A 112 -18.33 0.15 2.17
N ARG A 113 -19.65 0.23 1.98
CA ARG A 113 -20.40 -0.26 0.81
C ARG A 113 -20.99 0.93 0.02
N PRO A 114 -21.23 0.80 -1.30
CA PRO A 114 -20.81 -0.33 -2.14
C PRO A 114 -19.28 -0.41 -2.30
N VAL A 115 -18.76 -1.61 -2.57
CA VAL A 115 -17.30 -1.84 -2.73
C VAL A 115 -16.77 -1.41 -4.10
N HIS A 116 -17.64 -1.09 -5.05
CA HIS A 116 -17.25 -0.59 -6.37
C HIS A 116 -16.28 0.58 -6.27
N HIS A 117 -15.22 0.53 -7.09
CA HIS A 117 -14.15 1.53 -7.13
C HIS A 117 -13.31 1.65 -5.83
N ARG A 118 -13.37 0.63 -4.96
CA ARG A 118 -12.59 0.52 -3.73
C ARG A 118 -11.81 -0.79 -3.67
N ILE A 119 -10.84 -0.87 -2.77
CA ILE A 119 -10.36 -2.16 -2.28
C ILE A 119 -11.47 -2.72 -1.36
N PRO A 120 -12.12 -3.85 -1.70
CA PRO A 120 -13.28 -4.34 -0.97
C PRO A 120 -12.93 -4.71 0.46
N ASN A 121 -13.64 -4.17 1.44
CA ASN A 121 -13.62 -4.75 2.78
C ASN A 121 -14.49 -6.02 2.77
N PHE A 122 -14.15 -7.02 3.58
CA PHE A 122 -14.78 -8.34 3.47
C PHE A 122 -14.98 -9.06 4.79
N VAL A 123 -15.97 -9.95 4.82
CA VAL A 123 -16.24 -10.87 5.92
C VAL A 123 -14.99 -11.73 6.13
N GLY A 124 -14.46 -11.75 7.36
CA GLY A 124 -13.24 -12.48 7.68
C GLY A 124 -11.93 -11.70 7.43
N ALA A 125 -11.97 -10.40 7.09
CA ALA A 125 -10.76 -9.57 6.97
C ALA A 125 -9.85 -9.64 8.23
N SER A 126 -10.43 -9.68 9.42
CA SER A 126 -9.70 -9.86 10.67
C SER A 126 -9.01 -11.24 10.77
N ALA A 127 -9.62 -12.30 10.25
CA ALA A 127 -9.03 -13.63 10.20
C ALA A 127 -7.86 -13.70 9.19
N ALA A 128 -8.03 -13.11 8.01
CA ALA A 128 -6.94 -12.97 7.04
C ALA A 128 -5.75 -12.17 7.60
N ALA A 129 -6.02 -11.08 8.33
CA ALA A 129 -5.01 -10.29 9.02
C ALA A 129 -4.26 -11.08 10.11
N ARG A 130 -4.96 -11.94 10.87
CA ARG A 130 -4.31 -12.83 11.86
C ARG A 130 -3.38 -13.83 11.20
N LYS A 131 -3.76 -14.46 10.08
CA LYS A 131 -2.84 -15.34 9.33
C LYS A 131 -1.62 -14.60 8.82
N LEU A 132 -1.78 -13.36 8.36
CA LEU A 132 -0.65 -12.52 7.97
C LEU A 132 0.31 -12.29 9.17
N ALA A 133 -0.23 -12.02 10.36
CA ALA A 133 0.57 -11.86 11.57
C ALA A 133 1.29 -13.14 12.06
N GLU A 134 0.88 -14.31 11.56
CA GLU A 134 1.56 -15.58 11.83
C GLU A 134 2.76 -15.82 10.90
N LEU A 135 2.89 -15.08 9.80
CA LEU A 135 4.03 -15.20 8.88
C LEU A 135 5.32 -14.77 9.56
N ASP A 136 6.40 -15.53 9.36
CA ASP A 136 7.74 -15.16 9.84
C ASP A 136 8.18 -13.80 9.27
N ALA A 137 7.85 -13.53 8.00
CA ALA A 137 8.09 -12.24 7.36
C ALA A 137 7.44 -11.06 8.10
N PHE A 138 6.27 -11.25 8.72
CA PHE A 138 5.64 -10.22 9.55
C PHE A 138 6.21 -10.18 10.96
N ARG A 139 6.44 -11.35 11.58
CA ARG A 139 6.99 -11.44 12.94
C ARG A 139 8.37 -10.78 13.04
N MET A 140 9.23 -11.01 12.04
CA MET A 140 10.58 -10.47 11.97
C MET A 140 10.66 -9.01 11.48
N ALA A 141 9.62 -8.50 10.80
CA ALA A 141 9.61 -7.13 10.30
C ALA A 141 9.61 -6.10 11.44
N MET A 142 10.41 -5.05 11.31
CA MET A 142 10.40 -3.89 12.20
C MET A 142 9.69 -2.70 11.56
N VAL A 143 9.73 -2.59 10.23
CA VAL A 143 9.04 -1.56 9.44
C VAL A 143 8.09 -2.23 8.46
N VAL A 144 6.79 -2.05 8.65
CA VAL A 144 5.76 -2.61 7.77
C VAL A 144 5.05 -1.48 7.04
N LYS A 145 5.08 -1.51 5.70
CA LYS A 145 4.26 -0.62 4.88
C LYS A 145 2.88 -1.24 4.72
N VAL A 146 1.82 -0.52 5.11
CA VAL A 146 0.44 -1.01 4.97
C VAL A 146 -0.40 0.04 4.24
N ASN A 147 -1.14 -0.38 3.21
CA ASN A 147 -2.06 0.53 2.52
C ASN A 147 -3.20 1.02 3.44
N PRO A 148 -3.78 2.20 3.15
CA PRO A 148 -4.70 2.88 4.06
C PRO A 148 -6.14 2.35 3.94
N ASP A 149 -6.44 1.52 2.94
CA ASP A 149 -7.79 1.02 2.68
C ASP A 149 -8.37 0.25 3.89
N SER A 150 -9.70 0.21 3.97
CA SER A 150 -10.45 -0.37 5.09
C SER A 150 -10.09 -1.83 5.44
N PRO A 151 -9.94 -2.77 4.48
CA PRO A 151 -9.60 -4.16 4.81
C PRO A 151 -8.24 -4.32 5.51
N GLN A 152 -7.31 -3.37 5.33
CA GLN A 152 -5.99 -3.41 5.95
C GLN A 152 -5.94 -2.78 7.36
N LYS A 153 -7.06 -2.24 7.88
CA LYS A 153 -7.09 -1.59 9.21
C LYS A 153 -6.59 -2.51 10.33
N GLN A 154 -6.99 -3.78 10.32
CA GLN A 154 -6.54 -4.74 11.33
C GLN A 154 -5.03 -5.00 11.25
N ILE A 155 -4.45 -4.95 10.06
CA ILE A 155 -3.01 -5.17 9.87
C ILE A 155 -2.22 -3.97 10.38
N ARG A 156 -2.72 -2.73 10.15
CA ARG A 156 -2.17 -1.52 10.78
C ARG A 156 -2.19 -1.62 12.31
N PHE A 157 -3.30 -2.11 12.87
CA PHE A 157 -3.41 -2.35 14.31
C PHE A 157 -2.39 -3.38 14.80
N LEU A 158 -2.28 -4.54 14.14
CA LEU A 158 -1.32 -5.59 14.49
C LEU A 158 0.14 -5.11 14.36
N THR A 159 0.41 -4.21 13.41
CA THR A 159 1.73 -3.59 13.23
C THR A 159 2.08 -2.73 14.45
N LEU A 160 1.21 -1.78 14.81
CA LEU A 160 1.45 -0.85 15.92
C LEU A 160 1.41 -1.54 17.29
N SER A 161 0.46 -2.45 17.52
CA SER A 161 0.38 -3.22 18.76
C SER A 161 1.51 -4.24 18.93
N GLY A 162 2.15 -4.65 17.83
CA GLY A 162 3.35 -5.47 17.83
C GLY A 162 4.67 -4.68 17.93
N GLU A 163 4.60 -3.41 18.33
CA GLU A 163 5.77 -2.52 18.51
C GLU A 163 6.63 -2.31 17.25
N LYS A 164 5.98 -2.38 16.07
CA LYS A 164 6.62 -2.15 14.76
C LYS A 164 6.32 -0.73 14.28
N LYS A 165 7.18 -0.19 13.42
CA LYS A 165 6.91 1.06 12.70
C LYS A 165 5.92 0.80 11.58
N LEU A 166 4.82 1.54 11.58
CA LEU A 166 3.84 1.53 10.50
C LEU A 166 4.18 2.63 9.50
N LEU A 167 4.45 2.24 8.26
CA LEU A 167 4.53 3.16 7.12
C LEU A 167 3.23 3.12 6.34
N THR A 168 2.54 4.25 6.16
CA THR A 168 1.27 4.31 5.42
C THR A 168 1.29 5.49 4.46
N PRO A 169 0.84 5.32 3.20
CA PRO A 169 0.78 6.44 2.26
C PRO A 169 -0.26 7.45 2.74
N GLN A 170 0.02 8.73 2.50
CA GLN A 170 -1.00 9.76 2.72
C GLN A 170 -2.07 9.68 1.63
N PRO A 171 -3.33 10.05 1.92
CA PRO A 171 -4.42 9.93 0.96
C PRO A 171 -4.08 10.50 -0.43
N ARG A 172 -4.16 9.62 -1.44
CA ARG A 172 -3.91 9.92 -2.86
C ARG A 172 -2.55 10.58 -3.17
N LEU A 173 -1.57 10.52 -2.26
CA LEU A 173 -0.28 11.21 -2.39
C LEU A 173 -0.41 12.75 -2.61
N ARG A 174 -1.58 13.34 -2.29
CA ARG A 174 -1.90 14.74 -2.58
C ARG A 174 -1.31 15.67 -1.52
N THR A 175 -1.47 15.31 -0.26
CA THR A 175 -1.03 16.10 0.90
C THR A 175 0.40 15.80 1.31
N GLY A 176 0.94 14.66 0.90
CA GLY A 176 2.27 14.19 1.27
C GLY A 176 2.56 12.82 0.69
N PHE A 177 3.67 12.24 1.13
CA PHE A 177 4.22 11.03 0.57
C PHE A 177 3.82 9.81 1.40
N PHE A 178 4.54 9.54 2.49
CA PHE A 178 4.16 8.58 3.51
C PHE A 178 4.13 9.24 4.89
N SER A 179 3.40 8.63 5.81
CA SER A 179 3.50 8.92 7.24
C SER A 179 4.03 7.68 7.96
N VAL A 180 4.92 7.91 8.92
CA VAL A 180 5.43 6.91 9.86
C VAL A 180 4.71 7.07 11.19
N LEU A 181 4.22 5.97 11.74
CA LEU A 181 3.69 5.88 13.10
C LEU A 181 4.52 4.86 13.87
N GLU A 182 4.91 5.22 15.09
CA GLU A 182 5.69 4.38 16.00
C GLU A 182 4.88 4.19 17.28
N SER A 183 4.87 2.97 17.82
CA SER A 183 4.01 2.58 18.94
C SER A 183 4.36 3.28 20.25
N ASP A 184 5.64 3.58 20.45
CA ASP A 184 6.20 4.30 21.61
C ASP A 184 5.75 5.77 21.69
N LEU A 185 5.34 6.34 20.55
CA LEU A 185 4.77 7.69 20.45
C LEU A 185 3.23 7.70 20.61
N LEU A 186 2.61 6.53 20.75
CA LEU A 186 1.16 6.38 20.90
C LEU A 186 0.83 5.93 22.32
N LYS A 187 -0.34 6.36 22.82
CA LYS A 187 -0.90 5.76 24.02
C LYS A 187 -1.66 4.49 23.63
N PRO A 188 -1.73 3.44 24.48
CA PRO A 188 -2.45 2.21 24.16
C PRO A 188 -3.88 2.45 23.66
N GLU A 189 -4.59 3.40 24.27
CA GLU A 189 -5.95 3.79 23.91
C GLU A 189 -6.08 4.49 22.54
N THR A 190 -5.00 5.06 22.00
CA THR A 190 -5.03 5.77 20.70
C THR A 190 -4.61 4.90 19.51
N ILE A 191 -4.09 3.68 19.74
CA ILE A 191 -3.58 2.80 18.67
C ILE A 191 -4.66 2.53 17.60
N MET A 192 -5.90 2.27 18.02
CA MET A 192 -7.01 2.02 17.07
C MET A 192 -7.41 3.26 16.26
N GLU A 193 -7.35 4.45 16.87
CA GLU A 193 -7.55 5.73 16.18
C GLU A 193 -6.44 5.95 15.15
N ALA A 194 -5.18 5.73 15.55
CA ALA A 194 -3.98 5.85 14.71
C ALA A 194 -4.01 4.94 13.46
N CYS A 195 -4.83 3.89 13.45
CA CYS A 195 -5.06 3.04 12.29
C CYS A 195 -6.07 3.60 11.27
N THR A 196 -6.65 4.78 11.50
CA THR A 196 -7.59 5.47 10.59
C THR A 196 -6.88 6.60 9.83
N SER A 197 -7.45 7.07 8.73
CA SER A 197 -6.87 8.21 7.98
C SER A 197 -6.72 9.46 8.85
N VAL A 198 -7.71 9.74 9.70
CA VAL A 198 -7.68 10.85 10.68
C VAL A 198 -6.55 10.65 11.68
N GLY A 199 -6.42 9.45 12.26
CA GLY A 199 -5.37 9.16 13.22
C GLY A 199 -3.97 9.17 12.60
N VAL A 200 -3.82 8.74 11.35
CA VAL A 200 -2.56 8.85 10.61
C VAL A 200 -2.17 10.31 10.41
N ALA A 201 -3.13 11.20 10.11
CA ALA A 201 -2.87 12.64 9.99
C ALA A 201 -2.54 13.29 11.34
N LYS A 202 -3.17 12.82 12.42
CA LYS A 202 -3.00 13.36 13.77
C LYS A 202 -1.71 12.90 14.46
N TYR A 203 -1.35 11.63 14.33
CA TYR A 203 -0.26 11.01 15.07
C TYR A 203 0.96 10.64 14.21
N GLY A 204 0.81 10.60 12.88
CA GLY A 204 1.88 10.22 11.98
C GLY A 204 2.84 11.35 11.66
N ARG A 205 4.13 11.03 11.64
CA ARG A 205 5.17 11.92 11.12
C ARG A 205 5.27 11.77 9.60
N ALA A 206 5.01 12.84 8.86
CA ALA A 206 5.21 12.83 7.41
C ALA A 206 6.70 12.67 7.07
N ILE A 207 7.01 11.83 6.09
CA ILE A 207 8.37 11.62 5.57
C ILE A 207 8.49 12.07 4.11
N GLY A 208 9.69 12.49 3.73
CA GLY A 208 10.04 12.92 2.36
C GLY A 208 10.86 11.90 1.59
N LEU A 209 11.29 12.26 0.37
CA LEU A 209 12.14 11.42 -0.49
C LEU A 209 13.54 11.13 0.10
N ASP A 210 13.98 11.95 1.05
CA ASP A 210 15.31 11.85 1.67
C ASP A 210 15.33 11.01 2.95
N GLU A 211 14.15 10.58 3.44
CA GLU A 211 14.04 9.75 4.64
C GLU A 211 14.82 8.44 4.46
N LYS A 212 15.65 8.11 5.45
CA LYS A 212 16.40 6.85 5.49
C LYS A 212 15.59 5.79 6.22
N ILE A 213 14.90 4.96 5.44
CA ILE A 213 14.04 3.90 5.96
C ILE A 213 14.22 2.63 5.12
N LYS A 214 14.26 1.46 5.77
CA LYS A 214 14.18 0.14 5.12
C LYS A 214 12.82 -0.43 5.47
N VAL A 215 12.03 -0.78 4.46
CA VAL A 215 10.73 -1.44 4.64
C VAL A 215 10.96 -2.94 4.53
N ASP A 216 10.62 -3.65 5.59
CA ASP A 216 10.82 -5.10 5.69
C ASP A 216 9.68 -5.89 5.04
N LEU A 217 8.47 -5.32 5.01
CA LEU A 217 7.27 -5.96 4.49
C LEU A 217 6.32 -4.93 3.88
N ILE A 218 5.76 -5.23 2.70
CA ILE A 218 4.68 -4.44 2.08
C ILE A 218 3.37 -5.21 2.18
N VAL A 219 2.33 -4.56 2.68
CA VAL A 219 0.95 -5.04 2.66
C VAL A 219 0.14 -4.18 1.70
N ILE A 220 -0.33 -4.81 0.62
CA ILE A 220 -1.04 -4.15 -0.48
C ILE A 220 -2.50 -4.59 -0.58
N GLY A 221 -3.39 -3.63 -0.81
CA GLY A 221 -4.81 -3.89 -1.06
C GLY A 221 -5.05 -4.40 -2.48
N SER A 222 -5.89 -5.43 -2.63
CA SER A 222 -6.23 -6.02 -3.93
C SER A 222 -7.74 -6.20 -4.08
N VAL A 223 -8.23 -6.04 -5.30
CA VAL A 223 -9.59 -6.40 -5.73
C VAL A 223 -9.63 -7.88 -6.13
N ALA A 224 -8.67 -8.35 -6.93
CA ALA A 224 -8.56 -9.74 -7.36
C ALA A 224 -7.09 -10.16 -7.43
N VAL A 225 -6.81 -11.45 -7.17
CA VAL A 225 -5.44 -12.00 -7.13
C VAL A 225 -5.40 -13.40 -7.72
N ASN A 226 -4.41 -13.70 -8.54
CA ASN A 226 -4.16 -15.04 -9.04
C ASN A 226 -3.26 -15.83 -8.08
N PRO A 227 -3.75 -16.95 -7.50
CA PRO A 227 -3.00 -17.69 -6.48
C PRO A 227 -1.80 -18.46 -7.02
N GLN A 228 -1.76 -18.79 -8.32
CA GLN A 228 -0.65 -19.50 -8.94
C GLN A 228 0.47 -18.55 -9.38
N THR A 229 0.13 -17.32 -9.78
CA THR A 229 1.09 -16.41 -10.41
C THR A 229 1.42 -15.19 -9.56
N GLY A 230 0.62 -14.88 -8.54
CA GLY A 230 0.75 -13.64 -7.75
C GLY A 230 0.36 -12.37 -8.51
N ALA A 231 -0.18 -12.48 -9.73
CA ALA A 231 -0.75 -11.34 -10.44
C ALA A 231 -1.93 -10.77 -9.63
N ARG A 232 -2.05 -9.44 -9.57
CA ARG A 232 -3.12 -8.79 -8.80
C ARG A 232 -3.65 -7.53 -9.44
N LEU A 233 -4.93 -7.27 -9.22
CA LEU A 233 -5.60 -6.02 -9.61
C LEU A 233 -5.95 -5.21 -8.38
N GLY A 234 -5.48 -3.95 -8.32
CA GLY A 234 -5.99 -2.95 -7.37
C GLY A 234 -7.29 -2.30 -7.87
N LYS A 235 -7.74 -1.25 -7.17
CA LYS A 235 -8.99 -0.53 -7.49
C LYS A 235 -9.00 0.25 -8.81
N GLY A 236 -7.84 0.61 -9.35
CA GLY A 236 -7.71 1.25 -10.66
C GLY A 236 -6.91 2.56 -10.69
N GLU A 237 -6.76 3.24 -9.55
CA GLU A 237 -6.08 4.55 -9.51
C GLU A 237 -4.54 4.49 -9.69
N GLY A 238 -3.90 3.31 -9.60
CA GLY A 238 -2.45 3.17 -9.80
C GLY A 238 -1.56 3.72 -8.66
N PHE A 239 -2.13 4.12 -7.53
CA PHE A 239 -1.37 4.68 -6.40
C PHE A 239 -0.41 3.67 -5.78
N ALA A 240 -0.81 2.40 -5.66
CA ALA A 240 0.03 1.41 -5.01
C ALA A 240 1.29 1.07 -5.84
N GLU A 241 1.19 1.10 -7.17
CA GLU A 241 2.31 0.99 -8.09
C GLU A 241 3.26 2.20 -7.98
N LEU A 242 2.70 3.42 -7.86
CA LEU A 242 3.48 4.64 -7.65
C LEU A 242 4.21 4.66 -6.30
N GLU A 243 3.52 4.27 -5.23
CA GLU A 243 4.06 4.09 -3.89
C GLU A 243 5.26 3.12 -3.91
N TYR A 244 5.09 1.97 -4.56
CA TYR A 244 6.15 0.99 -4.73
C TYR A 244 7.35 1.58 -5.49
N GLY A 245 7.10 2.22 -6.65
CA GLY A 245 8.16 2.83 -7.46
C GLY A 245 8.94 3.92 -6.73
N MET A 246 8.28 4.72 -5.88
CA MET A 246 8.95 5.73 -5.06
C MET A 246 9.77 5.10 -3.92
N LEU A 247 9.26 4.06 -3.25
CA LEU A 247 10.03 3.32 -2.24
C LEU A 247 11.28 2.65 -2.86
N ARG A 248 11.17 2.14 -4.10
CA ARG A 248 12.32 1.64 -4.87
C ARG A 248 13.35 2.74 -5.12
N TYR A 249 12.89 3.93 -5.55
CA TYR A 249 13.79 5.06 -5.76
C TYR A 249 14.55 5.47 -4.50
N MET A 250 13.90 5.44 -3.33
CA MET A 250 14.55 5.76 -2.05
C MET A 250 15.59 4.71 -1.62
N GLY A 251 15.62 3.54 -2.27
CA GLY A 251 16.35 2.37 -1.76
C GLY A 251 15.70 1.77 -0.52
N ALA A 252 14.44 2.12 -0.22
CA ALA A 252 13.73 1.63 0.95
C ALA A 252 13.26 0.18 0.80
N ILE A 253 13.15 -0.31 -0.44
CA ILE A 253 12.79 -1.69 -0.78
C ILE A 253 13.62 -2.18 -1.96
N ASP A 254 13.73 -3.50 -2.11
CA ASP A 254 14.40 -4.18 -3.21
C ASP A 254 13.59 -5.41 -3.64
N ASP A 255 14.15 -6.30 -4.45
CA ASP A 255 13.45 -7.50 -4.93
C ASP A 255 13.16 -8.53 -3.81
N SER A 256 13.94 -8.49 -2.72
CA SER A 256 13.79 -9.38 -1.57
C SER A 256 12.69 -8.94 -0.60
N THR A 257 12.28 -7.66 -0.62
CA THR A 257 11.18 -7.17 0.24
C THR A 257 9.87 -7.90 -0.11
N PRO A 258 9.27 -8.69 0.81
CA PRO A 258 8.04 -9.42 0.51
C PRO A 258 6.83 -8.49 0.34
N VAL A 259 5.99 -8.80 -0.63
CA VAL A 259 4.72 -8.12 -0.92
C VAL A 259 3.58 -9.08 -0.59
N VAL A 260 2.78 -8.73 0.40
CA VAL A 260 1.69 -9.54 0.92
C VAL A 260 0.35 -8.86 0.68
N THR A 261 -0.69 -9.63 0.40
CA THR A 261 -2.06 -9.12 0.32
C THR A 261 -3.01 -9.96 1.18
N THR A 262 -4.02 -9.31 1.73
CA THR A 262 -5.14 -9.96 2.41
C THR A 262 -6.39 -9.79 1.58
N VAL A 263 -7.04 -10.89 1.23
CA VAL A 263 -8.25 -10.92 0.40
C VAL A 263 -9.22 -11.99 0.90
N HIS A 264 -10.50 -11.89 0.54
CA HIS A 264 -11.46 -12.99 0.73
C HIS A 264 -11.13 -14.15 -0.22
N ASP A 265 -11.51 -15.39 0.13
CA ASP A 265 -11.29 -16.56 -0.73
C ASP A 265 -11.92 -16.41 -2.12
N CYS A 266 -13.05 -15.71 -2.23
CA CYS A 266 -13.70 -15.44 -3.53
C CYS A 266 -12.93 -14.47 -4.43
N GLN A 267 -11.98 -13.70 -3.88
CA GLN A 267 -11.15 -12.76 -4.64
C GLN A 267 -9.96 -13.44 -5.32
N LEU A 268 -9.79 -14.75 -5.10
CA LEU A 268 -8.84 -15.57 -5.83
C LEU A 268 -9.42 -15.89 -7.21
N VAL A 269 -8.69 -15.54 -8.27
CA VAL A 269 -9.14 -15.71 -9.67
C VAL A 269 -8.03 -16.35 -10.52
N ASP A 270 -8.39 -17.14 -11.52
CA ASP A 270 -7.44 -17.77 -12.45
C ASP A 270 -7.35 -17.05 -13.81
N ASP A 271 -8.18 -16.03 -14.03
CA ASP A 271 -8.38 -15.35 -15.32
C ASP A 271 -7.61 -14.02 -15.48
N ILE A 272 -6.50 -13.82 -14.75
CA ILE A 272 -5.62 -12.66 -14.94
C ILE A 272 -4.58 -12.95 -16.05
N PRO A 273 -4.68 -12.34 -17.25
CA PRO A 273 -3.74 -12.55 -18.36
C PRO A 273 -2.36 -11.96 -18.07
N LEU A 274 -1.36 -12.82 -17.84
CA LEU A 274 0.00 -12.40 -17.48
C LEU A 274 0.65 -11.54 -18.57
N GLU A 275 0.43 -11.89 -19.83
CA GLU A 275 0.98 -11.21 -21.00
C GLU A 275 0.44 -9.78 -21.17
N LYS A 276 -0.71 -9.46 -20.55
CA LYS A 276 -1.31 -8.13 -20.56
C LYS A 276 -0.95 -7.30 -19.32
N LEU A 277 -0.18 -7.85 -18.37
CA LEU A 277 0.29 -7.09 -17.22
C LEU A 277 1.28 -6.01 -17.67
N ALA A 278 1.13 -4.82 -17.09
CA ALA A 278 2.07 -3.75 -17.31
C ALA A 278 3.33 -3.96 -16.47
N ILE A 279 4.46 -3.47 -16.96
CA ILE A 279 5.77 -3.54 -16.28
C ILE A 279 5.79 -2.89 -14.88
N HIS A 280 4.79 -2.06 -14.56
CA HIS A 280 4.61 -1.41 -13.27
C HIS A 280 3.64 -2.12 -12.33
N ASP A 281 2.90 -3.13 -12.80
CA ASP A 281 2.00 -3.91 -11.94
C ASP A 281 2.85 -4.69 -10.92
N VAL A 282 2.61 -4.45 -9.63
CA VAL A 282 3.38 -5.09 -8.54
C VAL A 282 2.74 -6.46 -8.22
N PRO A 283 3.45 -7.58 -8.38
CA PRO A 283 2.93 -8.88 -7.98
C PRO A 283 2.94 -9.05 -6.45
N VAL A 284 2.21 -10.04 -5.96
CA VAL A 284 2.23 -10.44 -4.54
C VAL A 284 2.97 -11.77 -4.38
N ASP A 285 3.83 -11.83 -3.37
CA ASP A 285 4.58 -13.03 -3.00
C ASP A 285 3.73 -13.96 -2.11
N ILE A 286 2.89 -13.38 -1.24
CA ILE A 286 2.07 -14.12 -0.28
C ILE A 286 0.63 -13.58 -0.27
N ILE A 287 -0.34 -14.50 -0.27
CA ILE A 287 -1.76 -14.19 -0.17
C ILE A 287 -2.31 -14.82 1.12
N CYS A 288 -2.92 -14.02 1.97
CA CYS A 288 -3.61 -14.49 3.16
C CYS A 288 -5.13 -14.33 2.98
N THR A 289 -5.86 -15.43 3.05
CA THR A 289 -7.34 -15.45 3.08
C THR A 289 -7.83 -15.81 4.47
N PRO A 290 -9.14 -15.67 4.79
CA PRO A 290 -9.69 -16.20 6.03
C PRO A 290 -9.41 -17.69 6.26
N THR A 291 -9.26 -18.49 5.20
CA THR A 291 -9.08 -19.95 5.31
C THR A 291 -7.62 -20.41 5.18
N ARG A 292 -6.78 -19.75 4.38
CA ARG A 292 -5.44 -20.25 4.05
C ARG A 292 -4.39 -19.17 3.78
N VAL A 293 -3.13 -19.59 3.73
CA VAL A 293 -1.98 -18.80 3.27
C VAL A 293 -1.45 -19.45 2.00
N ILE A 294 -1.20 -18.65 0.96
CA ILE A 294 -0.69 -19.10 -0.34
C ILE A 294 0.61 -18.37 -0.64
N PHE A 295 1.69 -19.12 -0.85
CA PHE A 295 2.96 -18.59 -1.36
C PHE A 295 2.95 -18.75 -2.88
N THR A 296 2.97 -17.62 -3.60
CA THR A 296 2.72 -17.62 -5.05
C THR A 296 3.95 -18.06 -5.84
N ASN A 297 5.15 -17.91 -5.27
CA ASN A 297 6.42 -18.09 -5.96
C ASN A 297 6.41 -17.40 -7.34
N THR A 298 5.89 -16.16 -7.36
CA THR A 298 5.52 -15.44 -8.57
C THR A 298 6.64 -15.41 -9.62
N PRO A 299 6.35 -15.73 -10.89
CA PRO A 299 7.31 -15.56 -11.98
C PRO A 299 7.40 -14.10 -12.47
N ILE A 300 6.55 -13.21 -11.94
CA ILE A 300 6.42 -11.84 -12.40
C ILE A 300 7.52 -10.99 -11.73
N PRO A 301 8.37 -10.29 -12.51
CA PRO A 301 9.41 -9.46 -11.93
C PRO A 301 8.79 -8.26 -11.22
N LYS A 302 9.31 -7.94 -10.03
CA LYS A 302 8.93 -6.72 -9.31
C LYS A 302 9.40 -5.47 -10.07
N PRO A 303 8.60 -4.38 -10.10
CA PRO A 303 8.98 -3.11 -10.70
C PRO A 303 10.33 -2.58 -10.19
N GLN A 304 11.16 -2.04 -11.07
CA GLN A 304 12.50 -1.57 -10.69
C GLN A 304 12.55 -0.09 -10.27
N GLY A 305 11.39 0.60 -10.29
CA GLY A 305 11.28 2.01 -9.98
C GLY A 305 10.05 2.63 -10.66
N ILE A 306 10.14 3.92 -10.95
CA ILE A 306 9.09 4.66 -11.66
C ILE A 306 9.34 4.62 -13.17
N TYR A 307 8.34 4.17 -13.92
CA TYR A 307 8.34 4.19 -15.38
C TYR A 307 7.74 5.50 -15.88
N TRP A 308 8.59 6.53 -16.01
CA TRP A 308 8.18 7.89 -16.37
C TRP A 308 7.44 8.00 -17.70
N ASP A 309 7.75 7.13 -18.67
CA ASP A 309 7.08 7.00 -19.97
C ASP A 309 5.66 6.42 -19.86
N LYS A 310 5.23 6.00 -18.68
CA LYS A 310 3.87 5.51 -18.39
C LYS A 310 3.04 6.48 -17.55
N LEU A 311 3.62 7.61 -17.11
CA LEU A 311 2.93 8.61 -16.31
C LEU A 311 2.45 9.77 -17.18
N SER A 312 1.15 10.02 -17.19
CA SER A 312 0.58 11.13 -17.93
C SER A 312 1.06 12.49 -17.40
N PRO A 313 1.06 13.54 -18.24
CA PRO A 313 1.28 14.91 -17.79
C PRO A 313 0.30 15.32 -16.68
N GLU A 314 -0.95 14.88 -16.78
CA GLU A 314 -2.01 15.14 -15.80
C GLU A 314 -1.63 14.55 -14.43
N LYS A 315 -1.14 13.31 -14.38
CA LYS A 315 -0.78 12.62 -13.12
C LYS A 315 0.36 13.30 -12.42
N LEU A 316 1.36 13.70 -13.21
CA LEU A 316 2.49 14.47 -12.72
C LEU A 316 2.02 15.84 -12.17
N ARG A 317 1.07 16.52 -12.83
CA ARG A 317 0.50 17.77 -12.31
C ARG A 317 -0.25 17.59 -10.98
N GLN A 318 -0.91 16.45 -10.78
CA GLN A 318 -1.66 16.19 -9.54
C GLN A 318 -0.77 15.80 -8.36
N ILE A 319 0.29 15.02 -8.58
CA ILE A 319 1.07 14.43 -7.49
C ILE A 319 2.37 15.21 -7.27
N ARG A 320 2.40 16.06 -6.24
CA ARG A 320 3.55 16.95 -5.92
C ARG A 320 4.86 16.18 -5.80
N ILE A 321 4.86 15.08 -5.06
CA ILE A 321 6.06 14.31 -4.77
C ILE A 321 6.67 13.69 -6.04
N LEU A 322 5.85 13.32 -7.03
CA LEU A 322 6.34 12.81 -8.31
C LEU A 322 7.02 13.90 -9.13
N ARG A 323 6.53 15.15 -9.10
CA ARG A 323 7.22 16.27 -9.77
C ARG A 323 8.55 16.57 -9.11
N GLU A 324 8.58 16.59 -7.78
CA GLU A 324 9.81 16.80 -7.03
C GLU A 324 10.84 15.72 -7.37
N LEU A 325 10.41 14.45 -7.38
CA LEU A 325 11.24 13.33 -7.76
C LEU A 325 11.75 13.43 -9.20
N LYS A 326 10.87 13.74 -10.17
CA LYS A 326 11.23 13.94 -11.57
C LYS A 326 12.29 15.04 -11.70
N ASN A 327 12.06 16.19 -11.08
CA ASN A 327 12.97 17.33 -11.10
C ASN A 327 14.34 16.98 -10.49
N ARG A 328 14.38 16.25 -9.37
CA ARG A 328 15.62 15.78 -8.73
C ARG A 328 16.42 14.86 -9.66
N LEU A 329 15.75 13.92 -10.33
CA LEU A 329 16.37 13.00 -11.28
C LEU A 329 16.88 13.71 -12.54
N GLU A 330 16.10 14.63 -13.11
CA GLU A 330 16.50 15.41 -14.29
C GLU A 330 17.72 16.28 -13.97
N LYS A 331 17.76 16.92 -12.79
CA LYS A 331 18.94 17.67 -12.32
C LYS A 331 20.15 16.77 -12.13
N LYS A 332 19.99 15.60 -11.50
CA LYS A 332 21.08 14.65 -11.24
C LYS A 332 21.66 14.04 -12.52
N THR A 333 20.82 13.77 -13.52
CA THR A 333 21.22 13.10 -14.76
C THR A 333 21.54 14.06 -15.91
N GLY A 334 21.15 15.33 -15.80
CA GLY A 334 21.26 16.32 -16.87
C GLY A 334 20.35 16.01 -18.07
N ARG A 335 19.40 15.07 -17.94
CA ARG A 335 18.52 14.62 -19.03
C ARG A 335 17.07 14.78 -18.64
N LYS A 336 16.26 15.30 -19.56
CA LYS A 336 14.80 15.37 -19.39
C LYS A 336 14.22 13.95 -19.41
N LEU A 337 13.43 13.61 -18.41
CA LEU A 337 12.77 12.31 -18.32
C LEU A 337 11.51 12.31 -19.21
N PRO A 338 11.18 11.17 -19.83
CA PRO A 338 9.98 11.07 -20.66
C PRO A 338 8.71 11.31 -19.85
N THR A 339 7.62 11.56 -20.55
CA THR A 339 6.27 11.61 -19.99
C THR A 339 5.41 10.69 -20.86
N GLY A 340 4.50 9.94 -20.24
CA GLY A 340 3.56 9.08 -20.93
C GLY A 340 2.45 9.84 -21.66
N PRO A 341 1.52 9.11 -22.31
CA PRO A 341 0.39 9.71 -22.99
C PRO A 341 -0.53 10.44 -22.00
N SER A 342 -1.25 11.45 -22.50
CA SER A 342 -2.28 12.13 -21.71
C SER A 342 -3.39 11.18 -21.29
N GLU A 343 -3.92 11.40 -20.08
CA GLU A 343 -5.05 10.63 -19.54
C GLU A 343 -6.02 11.60 -18.86
N LYS A 344 -7.33 11.32 -18.90
CA LYS A 344 -8.29 12.05 -18.07
C LYS A 344 -8.11 11.57 -16.63
N LEU A 345 -7.93 12.50 -15.69
CA LEU A 345 -7.76 12.19 -14.28
C LEU A 345 -8.88 12.77 -13.42
N PRO A 346 -9.13 12.18 -12.24
CA PRO A 346 -10.12 12.72 -11.31
C PRO A 346 -9.69 14.13 -10.89
N PRO A 347 -10.63 15.07 -10.67
CA PRO A 347 -10.28 16.40 -10.19
C PRO A 347 -9.48 16.32 -8.87
N THR A 348 -8.39 17.08 -8.81
CA THR A 348 -7.73 17.45 -7.55
C THR A 348 -8.35 18.74 -7.05
N ALA A 349 -8.54 18.89 -5.73
CA ALA A 349 -8.92 20.17 -5.15
C ALA A 349 -8.04 21.29 -5.72
N GLU A 350 -8.66 22.33 -6.26
CA GLU A 350 -7.95 23.56 -6.62
C GLU A 350 -7.34 24.13 -5.34
N ARG A 351 -6.01 24.17 -5.27
CA ARG A 351 -5.37 25.02 -4.27
C ARG A 351 -5.66 26.46 -4.67
N LYS A 352 -6.52 27.13 -3.89
CA LYS A 352 -6.44 28.59 -3.77
C LYS A 352 -4.97 28.91 -3.51
N ARG A 353 -4.31 29.62 -4.43
CA ARG A 353 -3.00 30.22 -4.15
C ARG A 353 -3.21 31.11 -2.94
N ARG A 354 -2.64 30.71 -1.80
CA ARG A 354 -2.31 31.65 -0.73
C ARG A 354 -1.05 32.40 -1.15
#